data_AF-A0A2E2UNW1-F1
#
_entry.id   AF-A0A2E2UNW1-F1
#
_cell.length_a   1.000
_cell.length_b   1.000
_cell.length_c   1.000
_cell.angle_alpha   90.00
_cell.angle_beta   90.00
_cell.angle_gamma   90.00
#
_symmetry.space_group_name_H-M   'P 1'
#
loop_
_entity.id
_entity.type
_entity.pdbx_description
1 polymer ?
#
loop_
_entity_poly.entity_id
_entity_poly.type
_entity_poly.pdbx_seq_one_letter_code
_entity_poly.pdbx_strand_id
1 'polypeptide(L)'
;MRRLLQILATPHGLFAVLFLVAAGLYFLFTPSASEITIRVPTDNPDTLAAQTLEEIRLVVVDTFGVARRYVVDLEVSPDLGERIEQILIKLRSDMLAGNGWPKELSVPNVYLQDIDEQLVAIMDFRLVNHVSLDVNKEINLYQAISETVLSNGVNRILVLKDGRPAETFLGHLAVPNKP
;
A
#
# COMPACT_ATOMS: atom_id res chain seq x y z
N MET A 1 20.62 -33.47 40.22
CA MET A 1 19.35 -32.78 39.93
C MET A 1 18.98 -31.61 40.85
N ARG A 2 19.70 -31.30 41.96
CA ARG A 2 19.37 -30.16 42.84
C ARG A 2 19.98 -28.79 42.45
N ARG A 3 21.05 -28.76 41.64
CA ARG A 3 21.72 -27.50 41.23
C ARG A 3 21.03 -26.73 40.11
N LEU A 4 20.22 -27.40 39.28
CA LEU A 4 19.47 -26.75 38.19
C LEU A 4 18.29 -25.89 38.71
N LEU A 5 17.68 -26.29 39.82
CA LEU A 5 16.55 -25.57 40.43
C LEU A 5 16.97 -24.28 41.17
N GLN A 6 18.25 -24.14 41.56
CA GLN A 6 18.73 -22.93 42.25
C GLN A 6 19.07 -21.77 41.31
N ILE A 7 19.30 -22.04 40.02
CA ILE A 7 19.60 -20.99 39.03
C ILE A 7 18.33 -20.22 38.65
N LEU A 8 17.15 -20.86 38.71
CA LEU A 8 15.86 -20.21 38.45
C LEU A 8 15.41 -19.23 39.55
N ALA A 9 16.01 -19.30 40.74
CA ALA A 9 15.65 -18.45 41.89
C ALA A 9 16.43 -17.12 41.94
N THR A 10 17.30 -16.87 40.96
CA THR A 10 18.01 -15.59 40.83
C THR A 10 17.34 -14.74 39.74
N PRO A 11 17.18 -13.41 39.93
CA PRO A 11 16.53 -12.54 38.94
C PRO A 11 17.11 -12.71 37.52
N HIS A 12 18.43 -12.91 37.44
CA HIS A 12 19.19 -13.11 36.22
C HIS A 12 18.86 -14.42 35.48
N GLY A 13 18.57 -15.52 36.20
CA GLY A 13 18.17 -16.79 35.59
C GLY A 13 16.77 -16.71 34.94
N LEU A 14 15.89 -15.91 35.52
CA LEU A 14 14.54 -15.67 35.00
C LEU A 14 14.57 -14.85 33.71
N PHE A 15 15.46 -13.84 33.62
CA PHE A 15 15.72 -13.12 32.37
C PHE A 15 16.26 -14.03 31.26
N ALA A 16 17.19 -14.94 31.57
CA ALA A 16 17.74 -15.84 30.57
C ALA A 16 16.66 -16.77 29.97
N VAL A 17 15.77 -17.30 30.80
CA VAL A 17 14.64 -18.12 30.32
C VAL A 17 13.66 -17.29 29.49
N LEU A 18 13.33 -16.07 29.95
CA LEU A 18 12.43 -15.17 29.22
C LEU A 18 13.01 -14.80 27.85
N PHE A 19 14.31 -14.53 27.77
CA PHE A 19 14.99 -14.19 26.52
C PHE A 19 14.98 -15.36 25.53
N LEU A 20 15.14 -16.59 26.03
CA LEU A 20 15.13 -17.79 25.21
C LEU A 20 13.71 -18.08 24.66
N VAL A 21 12.68 -17.86 25.48
CA VAL A 21 11.28 -17.96 25.04
C VAL A 21 10.94 -16.86 24.02
N ALA A 22 11.37 -15.62 24.26
CA ALA A 22 11.16 -14.51 23.35
C ALA A 22 11.87 -14.72 22.00
N ALA A 23 13.11 -15.22 22.00
CA ALA A 23 13.85 -15.55 20.79
C ALA A 23 13.22 -16.71 20.01
N GLY A 24 12.71 -17.74 20.71
CA GLY A 24 12.01 -18.86 20.09
C GLY A 24 10.69 -18.44 19.45
N LEU A 25 9.92 -17.58 20.13
CA LEU A 25 8.70 -16.99 19.57
C LEU A 25 9.03 -16.10 18.38
N TYR A 26 10.05 -15.24 18.48
CA TYR A 26 10.48 -14.40 17.36
C TYR A 26 10.79 -15.27 16.14
N PHE A 27 11.61 -16.32 16.29
CA PHE A 27 11.96 -17.21 15.17
C PHE A 27 10.75 -17.92 14.55
N LEU A 28 9.78 -18.36 15.36
CA LEU A 28 8.55 -18.99 14.85
C LEU A 28 7.62 -18.01 14.11
N PHE A 29 7.66 -16.73 14.48
CA PHE A 29 6.84 -15.68 13.87
C PHE A 29 7.61 -14.81 12.86
N THR A 30 8.89 -15.10 12.60
CA THR A 30 9.63 -14.39 11.55
C THR A 30 9.30 -15.06 10.22
N PRO A 31 8.65 -14.37 9.26
CA PRO A 31 8.45 -14.92 7.94
C PRO A 31 9.81 -15.23 7.31
N SER A 32 9.96 -16.45 6.82
CA SER A 32 11.18 -16.91 6.15
C SER A 32 11.42 -16.05 4.92
N ALA A 33 12.62 -15.48 4.80
CA ALA A 33 13.01 -14.73 3.61
C ALA A 33 12.88 -15.67 2.39
N SER A 34 11.96 -15.36 1.48
CA SER A 34 11.78 -16.07 0.23
C SER A 34 13.07 -16.02 -0.58
N GLU A 35 13.51 -17.18 -1.07
CA GLU A 35 14.63 -17.31 -2.01
C GLU A 35 14.35 -16.48 -3.27
N ILE A 36 15.22 -15.50 -3.54
CA ILE A 36 15.21 -14.73 -4.78
C ILE A 36 15.58 -15.70 -5.91
N THR A 37 14.58 -16.21 -6.63
CA THR A 37 14.79 -16.97 -7.87
C THR A 37 15.09 -15.99 -8.99
N ILE A 38 16.37 -15.81 -9.32
CA ILE A 38 16.80 -15.05 -10.50
C ILE A 38 16.50 -15.90 -11.75
N ARG A 39 15.49 -15.53 -12.55
CA ARG A 39 15.23 -16.14 -13.86
C ARG A 39 15.99 -15.39 -14.96
N VAL A 40 16.78 -16.14 -15.73
CA VAL A 40 17.55 -15.67 -16.88
C VAL A 40 16.59 -15.27 -18.03
N PRO A 41 16.81 -14.13 -18.73
CA PRO A 41 15.95 -13.72 -19.83
C PRO A 41 16.05 -14.71 -20.99
N THR A 42 14.92 -15.25 -21.42
CA THR A 42 14.81 -15.92 -22.72
C THR A 42 14.28 -14.89 -23.71
N ASP A 43 15.10 -14.58 -24.70
CA ASP A 43 14.84 -13.65 -25.80
C ASP A 43 13.70 -14.22 -26.66
N ASN A 44 12.47 -13.76 -26.45
CA ASN A 44 11.33 -14.12 -27.30
C ASN A 44 10.44 -12.88 -27.52
N PRO A 45 10.27 -12.39 -28.76
CA PRO A 45 9.65 -11.10 -29.03
C PRO A 45 8.11 -11.08 -29.00
N ASP A 46 7.45 -12.11 -28.45
CA ASP A 46 5.98 -12.26 -28.40
C ASP A 46 5.41 -12.39 -26.96
N THR A 47 6.15 -11.97 -25.94
CA THR A 47 5.62 -11.96 -24.57
C THR A 47 4.63 -10.81 -24.38
N LEU A 48 3.33 -11.14 -24.38
CA LEU A 48 2.36 -10.53 -23.48
C LEU A 48 3.09 -10.18 -22.19
N ALA A 49 3.18 -8.89 -21.83
CA ALA A 49 3.96 -8.42 -20.69
C ALA A 49 3.70 -9.32 -19.48
N ALA A 50 4.70 -10.12 -19.12
CA ALA A 50 4.52 -11.15 -18.10
C ALA A 50 4.31 -10.44 -16.76
N GLN A 51 3.14 -10.65 -16.16
CA GLN A 51 2.87 -10.13 -14.83
C GLN A 51 3.87 -10.73 -13.84
N THR A 52 4.38 -9.89 -12.94
CA THR A 52 5.37 -10.27 -11.94
C THR A 52 4.73 -10.22 -10.56
N LEU A 53 4.99 -11.23 -9.73
CA LEU A 53 4.56 -11.21 -8.33
C LEU A 53 5.46 -10.25 -7.56
N GLU A 54 4.91 -9.14 -7.06
CA GLU A 54 5.65 -8.14 -6.29
C GLU A 54 5.01 -7.89 -4.91
N GLU A 55 5.86 -7.60 -3.93
CA GLU A 55 5.45 -7.16 -2.59
C GLU A 55 4.98 -5.69 -2.65
N ILE A 56 3.67 -5.48 -2.56
CA ILE A 56 3.04 -4.16 -2.61
C ILE A 56 2.73 -3.68 -1.20
N ARG A 57 3.09 -2.42 -0.91
CA ARG A 57 2.69 -1.77 0.35
C ARG A 57 1.34 -1.10 0.19
N LEU A 58 0.35 -1.57 0.94
CA LEU A 58 -0.98 -0.95 1.02
C LEU A 58 -1.13 -0.17 2.31
N VAL A 59 -1.77 0.99 2.22
CA VAL A 59 -2.16 1.79 3.37
C VAL A 59 -3.67 1.93 3.38
N VAL A 60 -4.32 1.24 4.32
CA VAL A 60 -5.77 1.32 4.53
C VAL A 60 -6.04 2.19 5.73
N VAL A 61 -6.86 3.23 5.54
CA VAL A 61 -7.35 4.07 6.63
C VAL A 61 -8.79 3.66 6.94
N ASP A 62 -9.06 3.34 8.20
CA ASP A 62 -10.41 2.95 8.60
C ASP A 62 -11.32 4.16 8.89
N THR A 63 -12.57 3.88 9.27
CA THR A 63 -13.57 4.90 9.56
C THR A 63 -13.23 5.78 10.77
N PHE A 64 -12.28 5.37 11.61
CA PHE A 64 -11.81 6.13 12.76
C PHE A 64 -10.56 6.97 12.43
N GLY A 65 -10.09 6.93 11.17
CA GLY A 65 -8.87 7.63 10.75
C GLY A 65 -7.59 6.91 11.13
N VAL A 66 -7.67 5.63 11.52
CA VAL A 66 -6.47 4.86 11.88
C VAL A 66 -5.89 4.23 10.62
N ALA A 67 -4.69 4.68 10.24
CA ALA A 67 -3.94 4.14 9.13
C ALA A 67 -3.26 2.82 9.52
N ARG A 68 -3.52 1.77 8.73
CA ARG A 68 -2.87 0.46 8.83
C ARG A 68 -2.08 0.19 7.57
N ARG A 69 -0.80 -0.15 7.74
CA ARG A 69 0.11 -0.47 6.64
C ARG A 69 0.38 -1.97 6.65
N TYR A 70 0.28 -2.61 5.50
CA TYR A 70 0.61 -4.02 5.34
C TYR A 70 1.12 -4.30 3.92
N VAL A 71 1.80 -5.42 3.77
CA VAL A 71 2.36 -5.88 2.49
C VAL A 71 1.45 -6.97 1.94
N VAL A 72 1.22 -6.95 0.64
CA VAL A 72 0.47 -7.97 -0.10
C VAL A 72 1.24 -8.35 -1.34
N ASP A 73 1.32 -9.65 -1.62
CA ASP A 73 1.83 -10.14 -2.89
C ASP A 73 0.74 -9.94 -3.96
N LEU A 74 1.08 -9.17 -5.00
CA LEU A 74 0.16 -8.90 -6.11
C LEU A 74 0.87 -9.22 -7.42
N GLU A 75 0.18 -9.95 -8.30
CA GLU A 75 0.59 -10.10 -9.70
C GLU A 75 0.35 -8.76 -10.41
N VAL A 76 1.44 -8.09 -10.75
CA VAL A 76 1.40 -6.73 -11.31
C VAL A 76 2.05 -6.66 -12.68
N SER A 77 1.59 -5.70 -13.48
CA SER A 77 2.23 -5.34 -14.75
C SER A 77 3.65 -4.82 -14.50
N PRO A 78 4.61 -5.08 -15.41
CA PRO A 78 5.92 -4.43 -15.37
C PRO A 78 5.84 -2.92 -15.70
N ASP A 79 4.77 -2.48 -16.37
CA ASP A 79 4.51 -1.05 -16.56
C ASP A 79 4.06 -0.41 -15.23
N LEU A 80 4.74 0.67 -14.82
CA LEU A 80 4.47 1.29 -13.52
C LEU A 80 3.08 1.95 -13.47
N GLY A 81 2.55 2.45 -14.59
CA GLY A 81 1.23 3.08 -14.62
C GLY A 81 0.14 2.05 -14.38
N GLU A 82 0.18 0.97 -15.16
CA GLU A 82 -0.72 -0.18 -15.01
C GLU A 82 -0.57 -0.85 -13.64
N ARG A 83 0.66 -0.98 -13.13
CA ARG A 83 0.92 -1.49 -11.78
C ARG A 83 0.23 -0.63 -10.72
N ILE A 84 0.39 0.69 -10.76
CA ILE A 84 -0.26 1.58 -9.78
C ILE A 84 -1.78 1.49 -9.88
N GLU A 85 -2.35 1.38 -11.09
CA GLU A 85 -3.78 1.14 -11.27
C GLU A 85 -4.24 -0.17 -10.61
N GLN A 86 -3.51 -1.26 -10.82
CA GLN A 86 -3.78 -2.56 -10.18
C GLN A 86 -3.67 -2.50 -8.65
N ILE A 87 -2.68 -1.79 -8.13
CA ILE A 87 -2.52 -1.52 -6.70
C ILE A 87 -3.74 -0.77 -6.15
N LEU A 88 -4.22 0.24 -6.86
CA LEU A 88 -5.42 1.01 -6.46
C LEU A 88 -6.71 0.19 -6.56
N ILE A 89 -6.82 -0.73 -7.53
CA ILE A 89 -7.91 -1.71 -7.60
C ILE A 89 -7.91 -2.59 -6.35
N LYS A 90 -6.74 -3.10 -5.95
CA LYS A 90 -6.60 -3.90 -4.73
C LYS A 90 -6.92 -3.08 -3.48
N LEU A 91 -6.42 -1.85 -3.37
CA LEU A 91 -6.73 -0.93 -2.28
C LEU A 91 -8.24 -0.68 -2.17
N ARG A 92 -8.92 -0.38 -3.29
CA ARG A 92 -10.37 -0.21 -3.34
C ARG A 92 -11.08 -1.45 -2.83
N SER A 93 -10.69 -2.64 -3.27
CA SER A 93 -11.29 -3.90 -2.81
C SER A 93 -11.19 -4.05 -1.29
N ASP A 94 -10.03 -3.75 -0.71
CA ASP A 94 -9.81 -3.90 0.73
C ASP A 94 -10.55 -2.82 1.54
N MET A 95 -10.60 -1.59 1.04
CA MET A 95 -11.32 -0.49 1.69
C MET A 95 -12.85 -0.56 1.56
N LEU A 96 -13.36 -1.19 0.49
CA LEU A 96 -14.79 -1.41 0.29
C LEU A 96 -15.38 -2.27 1.41
N ALA A 97 -14.65 -3.28 1.88
CA ALA A 97 -15.08 -4.14 2.98
C ALA A 97 -15.24 -3.36 4.30
N GLY A 98 -14.41 -2.34 4.52
CA GLY A 98 -14.44 -1.45 5.69
C GLY A 98 -15.27 -0.17 5.52
N ASN A 99 -16.00 -0.02 4.41
CA ASN A 99 -16.74 1.21 4.05
C ASN A 99 -15.86 2.49 3.98
N GLY A 100 -14.56 2.32 3.71
CA GLY A 100 -13.61 3.43 3.54
C GLY A 100 -13.59 3.99 2.11
N TRP A 101 -13.99 3.17 1.13
CA TRP A 101 -14.09 3.57 -0.28
C TRP A 101 -15.56 3.62 -0.72
N PRO A 102 -16.07 4.75 -1.26
CA PRO A 102 -17.45 4.85 -1.75
C PRO A 102 -17.72 3.91 -2.92
N LYS A 103 -18.83 3.17 -2.89
CA LYS A 103 -19.15 2.20 -3.96
C LYS A 103 -19.30 2.88 -5.32
N GLU A 104 -19.78 4.12 -5.31
CA GLU A 104 -20.05 4.97 -6.46
C GLU A 104 -18.77 5.53 -7.09
N LEU A 105 -17.66 5.53 -6.35
CA LEU A 105 -16.37 6.02 -6.83
C LEU A 105 -15.57 4.88 -7.47
N SER A 106 -15.28 5.01 -8.77
CA SER A 106 -14.38 4.10 -9.48
C SER A 106 -12.92 4.32 -9.06
N VAL A 107 -12.07 3.35 -9.40
CA VAL A 107 -10.62 3.57 -9.37
C VAL A 107 -10.28 4.66 -10.40
N PRO A 108 -9.35 5.59 -10.09
CA PRO A 108 -8.93 6.58 -11.07
C PRO A 108 -8.09 5.94 -12.17
N ASN A 109 -8.12 6.54 -13.36
CA ASN A 109 -7.11 6.24 -14.37
C ASN A 109 -5.78 6.87 -13.92
N VAL A 110 -4.67 6.15 -14.11
CA VAL A 110 -3.36 6.61 -13.66
C VAL A 110 -2.49 6.89 -14.88
N TYR A 111 -1.93 8.10 -14.92
CA TYR A 111 -0.92 8.50 -15.89
C TYR A 111 0.34 8.90 -15.13
N LEU A 112 1.50 8.53 -15.67
CA LEU A 112 2.78 8.90 -15.08
C LEU A 112 3.45 9.95 -15.94
N GLN A 113 3.98 10.96 -15.28
CA GLN A 113 4.77 12.01 -15.93
C GLN A 113 5.99 12.32 -15.08
N ASP A 114 7.15 12.41 -15.73
CA ASP A 114 8.35 12.95 -15.10
C ASP A 114 8.30 14.48 -15.19
N ILE A 115 8.34 15.15 -14.04
CA ILE A 115 8.34 16.61 -13.92
C ILE A 115 9.45 16.97 -12.94
N ASP A 116 10.46 17.71 -13.40
CA ASP A 116 11.60 18.14 -12.58
C ASP A 116 12.29 16.98 -11.83
N GLU A 117 12.54 15.86 -12.52
CA GLU A 117 13.15 14.62 -11.97
C GLU A 117 12.30 13.94 -10.89
N GLN A 118 11.03 14.33 -10.77
CA GLN A 118 10.06 13.69 -9.89
C GLN A 118 9.06 12.91 -10.74
N LEU A 119 8.90 11.63 -10.41
CA LEU A 119 7.84 10.83 -11.00
C LEU A 119 6.49 11.22 -10.37
N VAL A 120 5.64 11.85 -11.16
CA VAL A 120 4.32 12.33 -10.75
C VAL A 120 3.24 11.39 -11.28
N ALA A 121 2.39 10.87 -10.38
CA ALA A 121 1.17 10.18 -10.76
C ALA A 121 0.01 11.16 -10.89
N ILE A 122 -0.50 11.29 -12.10
CA ILE A 122 -1.71 12.03 -12.42
C ILE A 122 -2.88 11.05 -12.33
N MET A 123 -3.73 11.21 -11.32
CA MET A 123 -4.88 10.35 -11.07
C MET A 123 -6.16 11.04 -11.52
N ASP A 124 -6.79 10.51 -12.57
CA ASP A 124 -8.05 11.03 -13.12
C ASP A 124 -9.25 10.27 -12.58
N PHE A 125 -9.98 10.90 -11.66
CA PHE A 125 -11.21 10.35 -11.09
C PHE A 125 -12.39 10.69 -11.99
N ARG A 126 -13.05 9.65 -12.51
CA ARG A 126 -14.26 9.76 -13.32
C ARG A 126 -15.49 9.69 -12.41
N LEU A 127 -16.19 10.82 -12.27
CA LEU A 127 -17.33 10.93 -11.37
C LEU A 127 -18.62 10.63 -12.15
N VAL A 128 -18.96 9.34 -12.29
CA VAL A 128 -20.19 8.92 -12.98
C VAL A 128 -21.44 9.28 -12.19
N ASN A 129 -21.34 9.26 -10.85
CA ASN A 129 -22.42 9.60 -9.92
C ASN A 129 -21.95 10.67 -8.93
N HIS A 130 -22.90 11.35 -8.30
CA HIS A 130 -22.59 12.26 -7.20
C HIS A 130 -22.08 11.46 -5.99
N VAL A 131 -20.78 11.57 -5.70
CA VAL A 131 -20.14 10.96 -4.53
C VAL A 131 -20.15 11.99 -3.40
N SER A 132 -21.00 11.79 -2.40
CA SER A 132 -21.02 12.62 -1.20
C SER A 132 -20.34 11.88 -0.06
N LEU A 133 -19.15 12.34 0.33
CA LEU A 133 -18.44 11.90 1.53
C LEU A 133 -18.49 12.96 2.60
N ASP A 134 -18.47 12.54 3.87
CA ASP A 134 -18.12 13.46 4.95
C ASP A 134 -16.63 13.84 4.86
N VAL A 135 -16.29 14.99 5.45
CA VAL A 135 -14.94 15.58 5.37
C VAL A 135 -13.87 14.59 5.85
N ASN A 136 -14.13 13.86 6.94
CA ASN A 136 -13.16 12.94 7.53
C ASN A 136 -12.92 11.72 6.63
N LYS A 137 -13.98 11.15 6.03
CA LYS A 137 -13.85 10.06 5.07
C LYS A 137 -13.14 10.50 3.80
N GLU A 138 -13.39 11.72 3.31
CA GLU A 138 -12.67 12.27 2.16
C GLU A 138 -11.16 12.39 2.46
N ILE A 139 -10.80 12.89 3.66
CA ILE A 139 -9.41 12.96 4.13
C ILE A 139 -8.79 11.57 4.22
N ASN A 140 -9.46 10.63 4.88
CA ASN A 140 -8.97 9.27 5.08
C ASN A 140 -8.77 8.53 3.75
N LEU A 141 -9.71 8.70 2.81
CA LEU A 141 -9.61 8.12 1.49
C LEU A 141 -8.42 8.69 0.71
N TYR A 142 -8.28 10.02 0.70
CA TYR A 142 -7.14 10.67 0.03
C TYR A 142 -5.81 10.26 0.66
N GLN A 143 -5.75 10.16 1.99
CA GLN A 143 -4.56 9.70 2.71
C GLN A 143 -4.21 8.25 2.35
N ALA A 144 -5.20 7.35 2.34
CA ALA A 144 -4.98 5.95 1.97
C ALA A 144 -4.43 5.83 0.54
N ILE A 145 -5.03 6.54 -0.41
CA ILE A 145 -4.59 6.56 -1.81
C ILE A 145 -3.18 7.14 -1.90
N SER A 146 -2.96 8.32 -1.31
CA SER A 146 -1.67 9.01 -1.44
C SER A 146 -0.52 8.24 -0.80
N GLU A 147 -0.68 7.76 0.43
CA GLU A 147 0.35 6.97 1.09
C GLU A 147 0.64 5.65 0.34
N THR A 148 -0.39 5.01 -0.20
CA THR A 148 -0.22 3.79 -1.01
C THR A 148 0.58 4.09 -2.28
N VAL A 149 0.17 5.08 -3.07
CA VAL A 149 0.85 5.41 -4.34
C VAL A 149 2.30 5.85 -4.09
N LEU A 150 2.53 6.71 -3.10
CA LEU A 150 3.88 7.16 -2.73
C LEU A 150 4.78 6.01 -2.23
N SER A 151 4.22 5.05 -1.50
CA SER A 151 4.96 3.89 -0.98
C SER A 151 5.38 2.88 -2.06
N ASN A 152 4.82 2.99 -3.27
CA ASN A 152 5.05 2.09 -4.40
C ASN A 152 5.74 2.79 -5.59
N GLY A 153 6.58 3.80 -5.30
CA GLY A 153 7.57 4.29 -6.26
C GLY A 153 7.22 5.60 -6.97
N VAL A 154 6.10 6.23 -6.62
CA VAL A 154 5.73 7.57 -7.11
C VAL A 154 6.21 8.63 -6.11
N ASN A 155 6.69 9.78 -6.59
CA ASN A 155 7.18 10.86 -5.74
C ASN A 155 6.09 11.86 -5.37
N ARG A 156 5.14 12.09 -6.26
CA ARG A 156 4.10 13.10 -6.10
C ARG A 156 2.82 12.71 -6.84
N ILE A 157 1.71 13.29 -6.42
CA ILE A 157 0.39 13.02 -6.97
C ILE A 157 -0.26 14.33 -7.42
N LEU A 158 -0.90 14.28 -8.59
CA LEU A 158 -1.82 15.31 -9.08
C LEU A 158 -3.19 14.68 -9.30
N VAL A 159 -4.23 15.41 -8.93
CA VAL A 159 -5.61 14.93 -9.04
C VAL A 159 -6.33 15.64 -10.17
N LEU A 160 -6.90 14.84 -11.07
CA LEU A 160 -7.86 15.31 -12.07
C LEU A 160 -9.26 14.78 -11.74
N LYS A 161 -10.26 15.57 -12.13
CA LYS A 161 -11.67 15.16 -12.16
C LYS A 161 -12.16 15.28 -13.59
N ASP A 162 -12.59 14.16 -14.17
CA ASP A 162 -13.07 14.09 -15.54
C ASP A 162 -12.09 14.74 -16.56
N GLY A 163 -10.80 14.51 -16.37
CA GLY A 163 -9.71 15.03 -17.20
C GLY A 163 -9.34 16.50 -16.96
N ARG A 164 -9.87 17.15 -15.92
CA ARG A 164 -9.56 18.56 -15.59
C ARG A 164 -8.85 18.67 -14.24
N PRO A 165 -7.92 19.63 -14.08
CA PRO A 165 -7.31 19.91 -12.78
C PRO A 165 -8.39 20.17 -11.72
N ALA A 166 -8.26 19.54 -10.57
CA ALA A 166 -9.18 19.69 -9.47
C ALA A 166 -8.57 20.55 -8.36
N GLU A 167 -9.33 21.52 -7.84
CA GLU A 167 -8.91 22.28 -6.64
C GLU A 167 -9.16 21.48 -5.35
N THR A 168 -10.18 20.63 -5.37
CA THR A 168 -10.57 19.76 -4.26
C THR A 168 -10.66 18.29 -4.69
N PHE A 169 -10.51 17.36 -3.75
CA PHE A 169 -10.52 15.92 -4.04
C PHE A 169 -11.91 15.38 -4.38
N LEU A 170 -12.91 15.54 -3.53
CA LEU A 170 -14.32 15.17 -3.77
C LEU A 170 -15.29 16.27 -3.35
N GLY A 171 -14.81 17.32 -2.68
CA GLY A 171 -15.57 18.54 -2.45
C GLY A 171 -15.03 19.35 -1.28
N HIS A 172 -14.42 18.69 -0.29
CA HIS A 172 -14.03 19.31 0.97
C HIS A 172 -12.51 19.45 1.12
N LEU A 173 -11.73 18.50 0.64
CA LEU A 173 -10.28 18.49 0.81
C LEU A 173 -9.59 19.19 -0.35
N ALA A 174 -8.83 20.26 -0.09
CA ALA A 174 -7.98 20.89 -1.10
C ALA A 174 -6.84 19.94 -1.54
N VAL A 175 -6.56 19.89 -2.84
CA VAL A 175 -5.50 19.03 -3.41
C VAL A 175 -4.49 19.84 -4.22
N PRO A 176 -3.23 19.37 -4.33
CA PRO A 176 -2.25 19.99 -5.20
C PRO A 176 -2.74 19.98 -6.66
N ASN A 177 -2.88 21.15 -7.26
CA ASN A 177 -3.44 21.33 -8.60
C ASN A 177 -2.45 21.94 -9.62
N LYS A 178 -1.22 22.20 -9.19
CA LYS A 178 -0.13 22.65 -10.04
C LYS A 178 0.93 21.56 -10.12
N PRO A 179 1.59 21.39 -11.28
CA PRO A 179 2.79 20.58 -11.39
C PRO A 179 3.93 21.14 -10.54
#